data_AF-A0A9W6M2V6-F1
#
_entry.id   AF-A0A9W6M2V6-F1
#
_cell.length_a   1.000
_cell.length_b   1.000
_cell.length_c   1.000
_cell.angle_alpha   90.00
_cell.angle_beta   90.00
_cell.angle_gamma   90.00
#
_symmetry.space_group_name_H-M   'P 1'
#
loop_
_entity.id
_entity.type
_entity.pdbx_description
1 polymer ?
#
loop_
_entity_poly.entity_id
_entity_poly.type
_entity_poly.pdbx_seq_one_letter_code
_entity_poly.pdbx_strand_id
1 'polypeptide(L)'
;MMAMSLIDTVRTRSALPTPALRRAIREAAGVSQGQIARELGVHRMTVCRWEAGTSTPTGDHLHAYAAMLTALSEATRGGAR
;
A
#
# COMPACT_ATOMS: atom_id res chain seq x y z
N MET A 1 -1.99 -14.93 12.79
CA MET A 1 -2.59 -13.63 12.40
C MET A 1 -2.92 -12.89 13.68
N MET A 2 -2.23 -11.78 13.98
CA MET A 2 -2.58 -10.96 15.14
C MET A 2 -3.82 -10.14 14.81
N ALA A 3 -4.87 -10.24 15.62
CA ALA A 3 -6.06 -9.42 15.44
C ALA A 3 -5.67 -7.94 15.63
N MET A 4 -5.78 -7.14 14.56
CA MET A 4 -5.57 -5.69 14.64
C MET A 4 -6.72 -5.05 15.39
N SER A 5 -6.42 -4.11 16.29
CA SER A 5 -7.47 -3.41 17.02
C SER A 5 -8.20 -2.40 16.13
N LEU A 6 -9.38 -1.94 16.58
CA LEU A 6 -10.09 -0.82 15.94
C LEU A 6 -9.21 0.44 15.89
N ILE A 7 -8.46 0.71 16.97
CA ILE A 7 -7.56 1.86 17.06
C ILE A 7 -6.45 1.74 16.02
N ASP A 8 -5.86 0.55 15.83
CA ASP A 8 -4.83 0.34 14.82
C ASP A 8 -5.39 0.59 13.42
N THR A 9 -6.60 0.12 13.14
CA THR A 9 -7.26 0.35 11.84
C THR A 9 -7.47 1.84 11.55
N VAL A 10 -7.90 2.62 12.55
CA VAL A 10 -8.05 4.08 12.42
C VAL A 10 -6.69 4.73 12.16
N ARG A 11 -5.66 4.38 12.93
CA ARG A 11 -4.30 4.91 12.78
C ARG A 11 -3.73 4.62 11.39
N THR A 12 -3.81 3.37 10.94
CA THR A 12 -3.35 2.97 9.61
C THR A 12 -4.08 3.73 8.52
N ARG A 13 -5.40 3.90 8.63
CA ARG A 13 -6.18 4.66 7.65
C ARG A 13 -5.75 6.13 7.61
N SER A 14 -5.53 6.76 8.76
CA SER A 14 -5.08 8.15 8.82
C SER A 14 -3.66 8.35 8.30
N ALA A 15 -2.80 7.34 8.45
CA ALA A 15 -1.42 7.37 7.97
C ALA A 15 -1.28 6.94 6.50
N LEU A 16 -2.34 6.39 5.89
CA LEU A 16 -2.29 5.90 4.52
C LEU A 16 -2.03 7.08 3.56
N PRO A 17 -0.95 7.05 2.74
CA PRO A 17 -0.62 8.14 1.83
C PRO A 17 -1.75 8.49 0.85
N THR A 18 -1.67 9.67 0.23
CA THR A 18 -2.60 10.05 -0.84
C THR A 18 -2.50 9.07 -2.02
N PRO A 19 -3.57 8.83 -2.80
CA PRO A 19 -3.54 7.90 -3.92
C PRO A 19 -2.37 8.13 -4.90
N ALA A 20 -2.11 9.40 -5.24
CA ALA A 20 -0.97 9.79 -6.08
C ALA A 20 0.39 9.42 -5.47
N LEU A 21 0.57 9.60 -4.16
CA LEU A 21 1.81 9.22 -3.48
C LEU A 21 2.00 7.71 -3.41
N ARG A 22 0.93 6.92 -3.25
CA ARG A 22 1.00 5.45 -3.31
C ARG A 22 1.57 4.97 -4.64
N ARG A 23 1.05 5.53 -5.74
CA ARG A 23 1.54 5.29 -7.09
C ARG A 23 3.01 5.70 -7.25
N ALA A 24 3.39 6.88 -6.77
CA ALA A 24 4.76 7.37 -6.86
C ALA A 24 5.76 6.48 -6.11
N ILE A 25 5.42 6.03 -4.90
CA ILE A 25 6.24 5.09 -4.11
C ILE A 25 6.45 3.80 -4.90
N ARG A 26 5.36 3.23 -5.45
CA ARG A 26 5.42 2.01 -6.25
C ARG A 26 6.33 2.19 -7.48
N GLU A 27 6.17 3.29 -8.21
CA GLU A 27 6.92 3.56 -9.44
C GLU A 27 8.41 3.80 -9.15
N ALA A 28 8.73 4.56 -8.09
CA ALA A 28 10.11 4.75 -7.63
C ALA A 28 10.79 3.43 -7.26
N ALA A 29 10.02 2.44 -6.79
CA ALA A 29 10.52 1.10 -6.49
C ALA A 29 10.60 0.17 -7.71
N GLY A 30 10.20 0.61 -8.91
CA GLY A 30 10.17 -0.25 -10.09
C GLY A 30 9.14 -1.38 -10.02
N VAL A 31 8.15 -1.28 -9.12
CA VAL A 31 7.15 -2.32 -8.88
C VAL A 31 5.91 -2.07 -9.73
N SER A 32 5.36 -3.11 -10.34
CA SER A 32 4.08 -3.04 -11.06
C SER A 32 2.88 -3.22 -10.12
N GLN A 33 1.72 -2.67 -10.49
CA GLN A 33 0.46 -2.93 -9.76
C GLN A 33 0.14 -4.43 -9.67
N GLY A 34 0.54 -5.22 -10.67
CA GLY A 34 0.33 -6.67 -10.69
C GLY A 34 1.18 -7.43 -9.68
N GLN A 35 2.40 -6.95 -9.40
CA GLN A 35 3.24 -7.54 -8.35
C GLN A 35 2.66 -7.28 -6.96
N ILE A 36 2.25 -6.04 -6.67
CA ILE A 36 1.53 -5.71 -5.42
C ILE A 36 0.27 -6.56 -5.28
N ALA A 37 -0.51 -6.66 -6.35
CA ALA A 37 -1.77 -7.40 -6.32
C ALA A 37 -1.56 -8.88 -6.01
N ARG A 38 -0.55 -9.50 -6.63
CA ARG A 38 -0.17 -10.89 -6.39
C ARG A 38 0.23 -11.13 -4.94
N GLU A 39 1.08 -10.25 -4.40
CA GLU A 39 1.53 -10.32 -3.00
C GLU A 39 0.37 -10.19 -2.01
N LEU A 40 -0.59 -9.31 -2.29
CA LEU A 40 -1.74 -9.07 -1.43
C LEU A 40 -2.93 -10.01 -1.68
N GLY A 41 -2.81 -10.94 -2.65
CA GLY A 41 -3.90 -11.85 -3.02
C GLY A 41 -5.14 -11.14 -3.57
N VAL A 42 -4.98 -10.01 -4.25
CA VAL A 42 -6.09 -9.24 -4.87
C VAL A 42 -5.94 -9.17 -6.39
N HIS A 43 -7.00 -8.76 -7.08
CA HIS A 43 -6.94 -8.50 -8.51
C HIS A 43 -6.15 -7.21 -8.81
N ARG A 44 -5.40 -7.16 -9.91
CA ARG A 44 -4.64 -5.95 -10.33
C ARG A 44 -5.51 -4.68 -10.36
N MET A 45 -6.76 -4.82 -10.82
CA MET A 45 -7.70 -3.69 -10.89
C MET A 45 -8.03 -3.11 -9.51
N THR A 46 -7.97 -3.92 -8.43
CA THR A 46 -8.16 -3.45 -7.07
C THR A 46 -7.07 -2.45 -6.68
N VAL A 47 -5.80 -2.78 -6.94
CA VAL A 47 -4.66 -1.87 -6.71
C VAL A 47 -4.78 -0.62 -7.57
N CYS A 48 -5.19 -0.78 -8.84
CA CYS A 48 -5.44 0.36 -9.73
C CYS A 48 -6.47 1.34 -9.14
N ARG A 49 -7.59 0.84 -8.61
CA ARG A 49 -8.62 1.67 -7.97
C ARG A 49 -8.14 2.32 -6.67
N TRP A 50 -7.28 1.65 -5.90
CA TRP A 50 -6.66 2.23 -4.70
C TRP A 50 -5.70 3.38 -5.02
N GLU A 51 -4.91 3.25 -6.10
CA GLU A 51 -4.00 4.29 -6.58
C GLU A 51 -4.73 5.43 -7.29
N ALA A 52 -5.88 5.15 -7.90
CA ALA A 52 -6.76 6.17 -8.49
C ALA A 52 -7.63 6.89 -7.44
N GLY A 53 -7.70 6.38 -6.21
CA GLY A 53 -8.54 6.93 -5.15
C GLY A 53 -10.05 6.66 -5.32
N THR A 54 -10.44 5.83 -6.30
CA THR A 54 -11.84 5.45 -6.53
C THR A 54 -12.33 4.38 -5.55
N SER A 55 -11.41 3.74 -4.83
CA SER A 55 -11.70 2.94 -3.64
C SER A 55 -10.52 3.00 -2.68
N THR A 56 -10.72 2.54 -1.45
CA THR A 56 -9.67 2.43 -0.44
C THR A 56 -9.58 0.99 0.05
N PRO A 57 -8.37 0.52 0.42
CA PRO A 57 -8.23 -0.79 1.04
C PRO A 57 -8.88 -0.78 2.43
N THR A 58 -9.39 -1.93 2.86
CA THR A 58 -10.07 -2.12 4.14
C THR A 58 -9.56 -3.38 4.82
N GLY A 59 -9.87 -3.55 6.12
CA GLY A 59 -9.50 -4.74 6.89
C GLY A 59 -8.01 -5.05 6.81
N ASP A 60 -7.68 -6.32 6.58
CA ASP A 60 -6.29 -6.79 6.51
C ASP A 60 -5.53 -6.18 5.32
N HIS A 61 -6.20 -5.92 4.20
CA HIS A 61 -5.59 -5.29 3.03
C HIS A 61 -5.15 -3.84 3.31
N LEU A 62 -5.87 -3.11 4.18
CA LEU A 62 -5.44 -1.77 4.59
C LEU A 62 -4.07 -1.81 5.26
N HIS A 63 -3.90 -2.72 6.21
CA HIS A 63 -2.66 -2.87 6.97
C HIS A 63 -1.53 -3.40 6.10
N ALA A 64 -1.79 -4.47 5.34
CA ALA A 64 -0.79 -5.08 4.47
C ALA A 64 -0.30 -4.10 3.38
N TYR A 65 -1.22 -3.37 2.74
CA TYR A 65 -0.85 -2.41 1.71
C TYR A 65 -0.12 -1.19 2.31
N ALA A 66 -0.56 -0.67 3.46
CA ALA A 66 0.15 0.42 4.13
C ALA A 66 1.58 0.02 4.52
N ALA A 67 1.76 -1.15 5.13
CA ALA A 67 3.07 -1.67 5.51
C ALA A 67 3.98 -1.87 4.29
N MET A 68 3.45 -2.42 3.20
CA MET A 68 4.18 -2.60 1.94
C MET A 68 4.66 -1.25 1.38
N LEU A 69 3.80 -0.22 1.35
CA LEU A 69 4.19 1.10 0.85
C LEU A 69 5.30 1.74 1.71
N THR A 70 5.23 1.59 3.02
CA THR A 70 6.31 2.05 3.93
C THR A 70 7.63 1.36 3.59
N ALA A 71 7.65 0.03 3.49
CA ALA A 71 8.84 -0.74 3.16
C ALA A 71 9.43 -0.38 1.78
N LEU A 72 8.57 -0.22 0.76
CA LEU A 72 9.00 0.22 -0.58
C LEU A 72 9.61 1.63 -0.56
N SER A 73 9.05 2.55 0.23
CA SER A 73 9.58 3.91 0.37
C SER A 73 10.94 3.93 1.08
N GLU A 74 11.14 3.05 2.05
CA GLU A 74 12.42 2.93 2.76
C GLU A 74 13.50 2.30 1.87
N ALA A 75 13.17 1.22 1.16
CA ALA A 75 14.09 0.55 0.25
C ALA A 75 14.58 1.47 -0.88
N THR A 76 13.71 2.32 -1.41
CA THR A 76 14.05 3.26 -2.50
C THR A 76 14.85 4.46 -2.03
N ARG A 77 14.64 4.94 -0.80
CA ARG A 77 15.49 5.98 -0.19
C ARG A 77 16.91 5.48 0.11
N GLY A 78 17.07 4.20 0.43
CA GLY A 78 18.37 3.60 0.78
C GLY A 78 19.27 3.26 -0.42
N GLY A 79 18.71 3.10 -1.63
CA GLY A 79 19.46 2.71 -2.83
C GLY A 79 20.21 3.85 -3.54
N ALA A 80 20.10 5.08 -3.05
CA ALA A 80 20.77 6.27 -3.62
C ALA A 80 22.14 6.55 -2.98
N ARG A 81 22.81 5.55 -2.38
CA ARG A 81 24.07 5.69 -1.66
C ARG A 81 25.18 4.85 -2.27
#